data_AF-A0A553MS45-F1
#
_entry.id   AF-A0A553MS45-F1
#
_cell.length_a   1.000
_cell.length_b   1.000
_cell.length_c   1.000
_cell.angle_alpha   90.00
_cell.angle_beta   90.00
_cell.angle_gamma   90.00
#
_symmetry.space_group_name_H-M   'P 1'
#
loop_
_entity.id
_entity.type
_entity.pdbx_description
1 polymer ?
#
loop_
_entity_poly.entity_id
_entity_poly.type
_entity_poly.pdbx_seq_one_letter_code
_entity_poly.pdbx_strand_id
1 'polypeptide(L)'
;MQFQLSNRGGAVTESRLLPKKKKNATGCGKPEHGASWTHLRFCCRAAIERHPENLLRNETELHFVFGSCALQALDLVDQRSVTCVSSPSGRKVFQVLGGSGRQYTCFTSCLYCPCPAYSFTVLRRNDSLMCKHLLAACLCQAMGLCQQEQVSDQQMTHILAGKPEAST
;
A
#
# COMPACT_ATOMS: atom_id res chain seq x y z
N MET A 1 73.10 18.59 -13.56
CA MET A 1 72.76 19.84 -14.26
C MET A 1 71.55 19.58 -15.14
N GLN A 2 70.47 20.34 -15.21
CA GLN A 2 69.98 21.52 -14.47
C GLN A 2 68.51 21.66 -14.92
N PHE A 3 67.64 22.08 -14.01
CA PHE A 3 66.27 22.50 -14.30
C PHE A 3 66.26 23.70 -15.25
N GLN A 4 65.28 23.75 -16.16
CA GLN A 4 64.59 24.99 -16.52
C GLN A 4 63.13 24.71 -16.86
N LEU A 5 62.26 25.51 -16.25
CA LEU A 5 60.82 25.57 -16.44
C LEU A 5 60.49 26.33 -17.74
N SER A 6 59.35 26.02 -18.37
CA SER A 6 58.50 27.10 -18.88
C SER A 6 57.04 26.68 -18.96
N ASN A 7 56.21 27.62 -18.54
CA ASN A 7 54.83 27.52 -18.12
C ASN A 7 53.92 28.10 -19.21
N ARG A 8 52.97 27.33 -19.72
CA ARG A 8 51.74 27.79 -20.38
C ARG A 8 50.67 26.73 -20.05
N GLY A 9 49.65 26.98 -19.24
CA GLY A 9 48.80 28.17 -19.18
C GLY A 9 47.53 27.86 -19.97
N GLY A 10 46.49 27.40 -19.28
CA GLY A 10 45.22 27.01 -19.91
C GLY A 10 44.26 26.35 -18.92
N ALA A 11 43.84 27.10 -17.91
CA ALA A 11 42.80 26.70 -16.97
C ALA A 11 41.44 26.62 -17.69
N VAL A 12 40.85 25.43 -17.75
CA VAL A 12 39.43 25.27 -18.08
C VAL A 12 38.63 25.74 -16.86
N THR A 13 38.05 26.93 -16.96
CA THR A 13 37.10 27.47 -15.99
C THR A 13 35.71 26.97 -16.37
N GLU A 14 35.27 25.89 -15.74
CA GLU A 14 33.86 25.47 -15.80
C GLU A 14 33.20 25.71 -14.44
N SER A 15 33.00 26.99 -14.13
CA SER A 15 32.18 27.47 -13.02
C SER A 15 30.82 27.90 -13.54
N ARG A 16 29.97 26.93 -13.90
CA ARG A 16 28.54 27.17 -14.02
C ARG A 16 27.82 26.38 -12.93
N LEU A 17 27.61 27.07 -11.81
CA LEU A 17 26.80 26.63 -10.68
C LEU A 17 25.42 26.17 -11.18
N LEU A 18 25.18 24.86 -11.17
CA LEU A 18 23.85 24.28 -11.26
C LEU A 18 23.41 23.88 -9.84
N PRO A 19 22.17 24.20 -9.44
CA PRO A 19 21.72 24.06 -8.06
C PRO A 19 21.61 22.58 -7.69
N LYS A 20 22.27 22.18 -6.59
CA LYS A 20 22.05 20.88 -5.95
C LYS A 20 20.63 20.83 -5.38
N LYS A 21 19.66 20.41 -6.19
CA LYS A 21 18.34 19.99 -5.73
C LYS A 21 18.32 18.46 -5.64
N LYS A 22 18.94 17.90 -4.60
CA LYS A 22 18.60 16.54 -4.16
C LYS A 22 17.24 16.61 -3.47
N LYS A 23 16.17 16.55 -4.25
CA LYS A 23 14.87 16.12 -3.74
C LYS A 23 14.83 14.61 -3.92
N ASN A 24 15.08 13.88 -2.83
CA ASN A 24 14.63 12.49 -2.80
C ASN A 24 13.11 12.51 -2.91
N ALA A 25 12.59 12.14 -4.08
CA ALA A 25 11.18 11.93 -4.32
C ALA A 25 10.76 10.61 -3.66
N THR A 26 10.66 10.61 -2.34
CA THR A 26 10.01 9.56 -1.56
C THR A 26 9.09 10.23 -0.55
N GLY A 27 7.94 10.64 -1.05
CA GLY A 27 6.90 11.30 -0.27
C GLY A 27 5.85 11.79 -1.24
N CYS A 28 4.74 11.06 -1.35
CA CYS A 28 3.52 11.61 -1.95
C CYS A 28 3.18 12.86 -1.12
N GLY A 29 3.05 14.01 -1.80
CA GLY A 29 2.70 15.27 -1.16
C GLY A 29 1.43 15.10 -0.34
N LYS A 30 1.42 15.64 0.88
CA LYS A 30 0.22 15.69 1.71
C LYS A 30 -0.90 16.39 0.92
N PRO A 31 -2.18 15.98 1.09
CA PRO A 31 -3.29 16.66 0.47
C PRO A 31 -3.32 18.11 0.93
N GLU A 32 -3.05 19.01 -0.01
CA GLU A 32 -3.27 20.44 0.15
C GLU A 32 -4.77 20.71 -0.02
N HIS A 33 -5.37 21.44 0.92
CA HIS A 33 -6.80 21.75 1.11
C HIS A 33 -7.62 20.76 1.99
N GLY A 34 -7.59 20.97 3.32
CA GLY A 34 -8.73 20.81 4.25
C GLY A 34 -9.36 19.42 4.50
N ALA A 35 -9.08 18.40 3.71
CA ALA A 35 -9.70 17.08 3.89
C ALA A 35 -9.01 16.29 5.01
N SER A 36 -9.79 15.83 5.99
CA SER A 36 -9.31 14.86 6.98
C SER A 36 -8.90 13.56 6.27
N TRP A 37 -7.80 12.94 6.73
CA TRP A 37 -7.36 11.62 6.25
C TRP A 37 -8.43 10.54 6.39
N THR A 38 -9.35 10.69 7.34
CA THR A 38 -10.53 9.82 7.47
C THR A 38 -11.48 9.97 6.29
N HIS A 39 -11.71 11.20 5.82
CA HIS A 39 -12.55 11.48 4.66
C HIS A 39 -11.91 10.97 3.37
N LEU A 40 -10.61 11.24 3.19
CA LEU A 40 -9.85 10.72 2.05
C LEU A 40 -9.87 9.19 1.99
N ARG A 41 -9.69 8.50 3.12
CA ARG A 41 -9.80 7.04 3.19
C ARG A 41 -11.19 6.53 2.81
N PHE A 42 -12.25 7.19 3.27
CA PHE A 42 -13.62 6.84 2.91
C PHE A 42 -13.90 7.04 1.43
N CYS A 43 -13.57 8.22 0.88
CA CYS A 43 -13.71 8.53 -0.54
C CYS A 43 -12.91 7.56 -1.41
N CYS A 44 -11.70 7.21 -0.99
CA CYS A 44 -10.84 6.30 -1.72
C CYS A 44 -11.43 4.88 -1.80
N ARG A 45 -11.88 4.32 -0.67
CA ARG A 45 -12.60 3.03 -0.65
C ARG A 45 -13.83 3.07 -1.55
N ALA A 46 -14.62 4.15 -1.45
CA ALA A 46 -15.85 4.30 -2.20
C ALA A 46 -15.59 4.55 -3.71
N ALA A 47 -14.43 5.06 -4.10
CA ALA A 47 -14.00 5.18 -5.49
C ALA A 47 -13.59 3.81 -6.06
N ILE A 48 -12.83 3.02 -5.29
CA ILE A 48 -12.45 1.64 -5.66
C ILE A 48 -13.71 0.77 -5.86
N GLU A 49 -14.70 0.88 -4.96
CA GLU A 49 -15.94 0.11 -5.05
C GLU A 49 -16.85 0.52 -6.23
N ARG A 50 -16.83 1.80 -6.64
CA ARG A 50 -17.70 2.30 -7.73
C ARG A 50 -17.13 2.06 -9.12
N HIS A 51 -15.81 2.07 -9.26
CA HIS A 51 -15.13 2.00 -10.55
C HIS A 51 -13.90 1.08 -10.51
N PRO A 52 -14.08 -0.23 -10.23
CA PRO A 52 -12.96 -1.18 -10.25
C PRO A 52 -12.27 -1.28 -11.62
N GLU A 53 -13.01 -1.09 -12.71
CA GLU A 53 -12.53 -1.18 -14.10
C GLU A 53 -11.54 -0.09 -14.50
N ASN A 54 -11.65 1.10 -13.88
CA ASN A 54 -10.71 2.19 -14.14
C ASN A 54 -9.34 1.88 -13.55
N LEU A 55 -9.32 1.13 -12.45
CA LEU A 55 -8.11 0.86 -11.70
C LEU A 55 -7.16 -0.17 -12.35
N LEU A 56 -7.71 -1.02 -13.22
CA LEU A 56 -6.94 -1.99 -14.00
C LEU A 56 -6.30 -1.38 -15.25
N ARG A 57 -6.79 -0.22 -15.70
CA ARG A 57 -6.30 0.44 -16.92
C ARG A 57 -5.15 1.40 -16.67
N ASN A 58 -4.85 1.73 -15.41
CA ASN A 58 -3.90 2.78 -15.06
C ASN A 58 -3.07 2.44 -13.81
N GLU A 59 -2.15 1.47 -13.92
CA GLU A 59 -1.12 1.24 -12.89
C GLU A 59 -0.43 2.55 -12.43
N THR A 60 -0.31 3.51 -13.35
CA THR A 60 0.21 4.86 -13.11
C THR A 60 -0.62 5.71 -12.16
N GLU A 61 -1.96 5.66 -12.22
CA GLU A 61 -2.83 6.41 -11.31
C GLU A 61 -2.87 5.75 -9.94
N LEU A 62 -2.92 4.42 -9.88
CA LEU A 62 -2.86 3.70 -8.61
C LEU A 62 -1.53 3.97 -7.90
N HIS A 63 -0.42 3.93 -8.64
CA HIS A 63 0.90 4.29 -8.11
C HIS A 63 0.98 5.78 -7.72
N PHE A 64 0.30 6.68 -8.42
CA PHE A 64 0.25 8.09 -8.03
C PHE A 64 -0.43 8.29 -6.67
N VAL A 65 -1.56 7.60 -6.42
CA VAL A 65 -2.34 7.75 -5.18
C VAL A 65 -1.74 6.97 -4.00
N PHE A 66 -1.29 5.74 -4.23
CA PHE A 66 -0.86 4.83 -3.17
C PHE A 66 0.67 4.66 -3.09
N GLY A 67 1.40 5.19 -4.06
CA GLY A 67 2.86 5.05 -4.12
C GLY A 67 3.30 3.61 -4.31
N SER A 68 4.41 3.27 -3.66
CA SER A 68 5.05 1.96 -3.79
C SER A 68 4.25 0.79 -3.23
N CYS A 69 3.20 1.03 -2.44
CA CYS A 69 2.33 -0.05 -1.96
C CYS A 69 1.32 -0.54 -3.01
N ALA A 70 1.12 0.21 -4.10
CA ALA A 70 0.22 -0.15 -5.21
C ALA A 70 0.65 -1.44 -5.90
N LEU A 71 1.89 -1.50 -6.40
CA LEU A 71 2.42 -2.67 -7.10
C LEU A 71 2.38 -3.92 -6.20
N GLN A 72 2.80 -3.77 -4.94
CA GLN A 72 2.78 -4.88 -3.99
C GLN A 72 1.36 -5.35 -3.63
N ALA A 73 0.35 -4.48 -3.78
CA ALA A 73 -1.04 -4.87 -3.59
C ALA A 73 -1.59 -5.60 -4.82
N LEU A 74 -1.22 -5.16 -6.02
CA LEU A 74 -1.56 -5.84 -7.27
C LEU A 74 -0.93 -7.23 -7.32
N ASP A 75 0.34 -7.38 -6.91
CA ASP A 75 1.00 -8.70 -6.80
C ASP A 75 0.18 -9.68 -5.93
N LEU A 76 -0.37 -9.20 -4.81
CA LEU A 76 -1.19 -10.02 -3.90
C LEU A 76 -2.55 -10.39 -4.54
N VAL A 77 -3.12 -9.49 -5.35
CA VAL A 77 -4.36 -9.74 -6.10
C VAL A 77 -4.12 -10.78 -7.19
N ASP A 78 -3.04 -10.64 -7.96
CA ASP A 78 -2.67 -11.55 -9.04
C ASP A 78 -2.38 -12.96 -8.52
N GLN A 79 -1.72 -13.05 -7.36
CA GLN A 79 -1.46 -14.32 -6.68
C GLN A 79 -2.70 -14.91 -5.98
N ARG A 80 -3.87 -14.26 -6.07
CA ARG A 80 -5.10 -14.64 -5.37
C ARG A 80 -4.90 -14.87 -3.87
N SER A 81 -4.04 -14.06 -3.25
CA SER A 81 -3.65 -14.19 -1.83
C SER A 81 -4.66 -13.58 -0.85
N VAL A 82 -5.88 -13.29 -1.31
CA VAL A 82 -6.95 -12.67 -0.53
C VAL A 82 -8.15 -13.61 -0.44
N THR A 83 -8.51 -13.96 0.79
CA THR A 83 -9.69 -14.76 1.13
C THR A 83 -10.70 -13.89 1.87
N CYS A 84 -11.89 -13.76 1.31
CA CYS A 84 -13.06 -13.20 1.94
C CYS A 84 -13.74 -14.29 2.77
N VAL A 85 -13.57 -14.21 4.09
CA VAL A 85 -14.23 -15.10 5.04
C VAL A 85 -15.54 -14.47 5.47
N SER A 86 -16.63 -15.21 5.35
CA SER A 86 -17.96 -14.77 5.75
C SER A 86 -18.66 -15.81 6.61
N SER A 87 -19.59 -15.36 7.45
CA SER A 87 -20.40 -16.24 8.27
C SER A 87 -21.89 -15.99 8.07
N PRO A 88 -22.77 -16.97 8.41
CA PRO A 88 -24.22 -16.84 8.26
C PRO A 88 -24.83 -15.65 9.00
N SER A 89 -24.20 -15.17 10.08
CA SER A 89 -24.62 -13.95 10.79
C SER A 89 -24.33 -12.65 10.03
N GLY A 90 -23.75 -12.72 8.83
CA GLY A 90 -23.44 -11.55 8.00
C GLY A 90 -22.10 -10.88 8.33
N ARG A 91 -21.31 -11.46 9.25
CA ARG A 91 -19.94 -10.99 9.53
C ARG A 91 -19.02 -11.35 8.37
N LYS A 92 -18.13 -10.43 8.00
CA LYS A 92 -17.18 -10.60 6.91
C LYS A 92 -15.81 -10.01 7.26
N VAL A 93 -14.75 -10.76 6.99
CA VAL A 93 -13.35 -10.33 7.14
C VAL A 93 -12.53 -10.76 5.93
N PHE A 94 -11.40 -10.08 5.71
CA PHE A 94 -10.52 -10.38 4.59
C PHE A 94 -9.18 -10.84 5.11
N GLN A 95 -8.84 -12.10 4.85
CA GLN A 95 -7.54 -12.65 5.21
C GLN A 95 -6.61 -12.51 4.02
N VAL A 96 -5.45 -11.88 4.25
CA VAL A 96 -4.45 -11.64 3.20
C VAL A 96 -3.16 -12.35 3.59
N LEU A 97 -2.69 -13.26 2.75
CA LEU A 97 -1.40 -13.90 2.92
C LEU A 97 -0.31 -12.94 2.43
N GLY A 98 0.46 -12.36 3.37
CA GLY A 98 1.59 -11.49 3.01
C GLY A 98 2.76 -12.29 2.44
N GLY A 99 3.65 -11.63 1.69
CA GLY A 99 4.83 -12.28 1.09
C GLY A 99 5.83 -12.89 2.08
N SER A 100 5.67 -12.66 3.40
CA SER A 100 6.41 -13.35 4.46
C SER A 100 5.79 -14.68 4.89
N GLY A 101 4.70 -15.11 4.25
CA GLY A 101 3.88 -16.27 4.65
C GLY A 101 2.97 -15.99 5.85
N ARG A 102 2.95 -14.77 6.39
CA ARG A 102 2.08 -14.39 7.50
C ARG A 102 0.70 -13.97 6.99
N GLN A 103 -0.34 -14.52 7.59
CA GLN A 103 -1.72 -14.18 7.30
C GLN A 103 -2.18 -12.98 8.13
N TYR A 104 -2.78 -12.00 7.48
CA TYR A 104 -3.29 -10.79 8.10
C TYR A 104 -4.81 -10.71 7.95
N THR A 105 -5.53 -10.71 9.08
CA THR A 105 -6.97 -10.44 9.11
C THR A 105 -7.21 -8.94 8.99
N CYS A 106 -7.72 -8.52 7.84
CA CYS A 106 -8.00 -7.16 7.45
C CYS A 106 -9.50 -6.88 7.51
N PHE A 107 -9.84 -5.66 7.92
CA PHE A 107 -11.22 -5.20 8.07
C PHE A 107 -11.46 -4.04 7.11
N THR A 108 -12.06 -4.33 5.96
CA THR A 108 -12.28 -3.33 4.90
C THR A 108 -13.38 -2.33 5.27
N SER A 109 -14.26 -2.63 6.23
CA SER A 109 -15.30 -1.71 6.71
C SER A 109 -14.73 -0.50 7.44
N CYS A 110 -13.68 -0.69 8.23
CA CYS A 110 -12.99 0.36 8.99
C CYS A 110 -11.57 0.63 8.49
N LEU A 111 -11.15 0.00 7.38
CA LEU A 111 -9.83 0.10 6.78
C LEU A 111 -8.70 -0.17 7.78
N TYR A 112 -8.84 -1.23 8.57
CA TYR A 112 -7.86 -1.64 9.57
C TYR A 112 -7.11 -2.92 9.17
N CYS A 113 -5.79 -2.90 9.35
CA CYS A 113 -4.93 -4.07 9.20
C CYS A 113 -3.89 -4.11 10.31
N PRO A 114 -3.66 -5.26 10.97
CA PRO A 114 -2.70 -5.38 12.05
C PRO A 114 -1.24 -5.46 11.57
N CYS A 115 -0.94 -5.19 10.29
CA CYS A 115 0.41 -5.32 9.77
C CYS A 115 1.34 -4.19 10.26
N PRO A 116 2.65 -4.44 10.42
CA PRO A 116 3.60 -3.42 10.88
C PRO A 116 3.63 -2.17 9.99
N ALA A 117 3.46 -2.35 8.68
CA ALA A 117 3.41 -1.24 7.73
C ALA A 117 2.23 -0.32 8.03
N TYR A 118 1.02 -0.85 8.28
CA TYR A 118 -0.15 -0.03 8.62
C TYR A 118 0.09 0.81 9.88
N SER A 119 0.57 0.19 10.96
CA SER A 119 0.86 0.89 12.21
C SER A 119 1.88 2.02 12.02
N PHE A 120 2.87 1.84 11.16
CA PHE A 120 3.91 2.83 10.95
C PHE A 120 3.54 3.90 9.92
N THR A 121 3.16 3.51 8.70
CA THR A 121 2.94 4.42 7.58
C THR A 121 1.58 5.10 7.65
N VAL A 122 0.55 4.37 8.07
CA VAL A 122 -0.86 4.83 8.03
C VAL A 122 -1.26 5.49 9.35
N LEU A 123 -0.89 4.92 10.49
CA LEU A 123 -1.24 5.48 11.81
C LEU A 123 -0.23 6.50 12.33
N ARG A 124 1.08 6.16 12.34
CA ARG A 124 2.10 7.04 12.95
C ARG A 124 2.58 8.16 12.06
N ARG A 125 2.95 7.85 10.81
CA ARG A 125 3.48 8.86 9.88
C ARG A 125 2.41 9.54 9.04
N ASN A 126 1.31 8.83 8.79
CA ASN A 126 0.23 9.31 7.95
C ASN A 126 0.72 9.72 6.54
N ASP A 127 1.62 8.88 5.99
CA ASP A 127 2.25 9.06 4.68
C ASP A 127 1.48 8.34 3.57
N SER A 128 0.53 7.47 3.92
CA SER A 128 -0.28 6.70 2.98
C SER A 128 -1.69 6.47 3.51
N LEU A 129 -2.64 6.37 2.59
CA LEU A 129 -4.04 6.11 2.91
C LEU A 129 -4.24 4.70 3.47
N MET A 130 -3.52 3.71 2.93
CA MET A 130 -3.75 2.29 3.18
C MET A 130 -2.42 1.52 3.13
N CYS A 131 -2.34 0.39 3.83
CA CYS A 131 -1.26 -0.56 3.59
C CYS A 131 -1.59 -1.42 2.35
N LYS A 132 -0.58 -2.11 1.81
CA LYS A 132 -0.77 -2.99 0.65
C LYS A 132 -1.82 -4.08 0.87
N HIS A 133 -1.97 -4.62 2.08
CA HIS A 133 -2.95 -5.67 2.35
C HIS A 133 -4.38 -5.14 2.30
N LEU A 134 -4.63 -3.94 2.85
CA LEU A 134 -5.93 -3.30 2.75
C LEU A 134 -6.26 -2.92 1.32
N LEU A 135 -5.26 -2.39 0.61
CA LEU A 135 -5.42 -2.07 -0.81
C LEU A 135 -5.80 -3.34 -1.57
N ALA A 136 -4.99 -4.40 -1.48
CA ALA A 136 -5.27 -5.70 -2.11
C ALA A 136 -6.66 -6.24 -1.76
N ALA A 137 -7.07 -6.18 -0.49
CA ALA A 137 -8.40 -6.63 -0.06
C ALA A 137 -9.53 -5.82 -0.72
N CYS A 138 -9.40 -4.48 -0.78
CA CYS A 138 -10.38 -3.63 -1.45
C CYS A 138 -10.42 -3.88 -2.96
N LEU A 139 -9.26 -4.07 -3.59
CA LEU A 139 -9.14 -4.40 -5.01
C LEU A 139 -9.81 -5.72 -5.34
N CYS A 140 -9.42 -6.79 -4.66
CA CYS A 140 -10.02 -8.11 -4.85
C CYS A 140 -11.53 -8.08 -4.60
N GLN A 141 -11.99 -7.33 -3.60
CA GLN A 141 -13.41 -7.20 -3.30
C GLN A 141 -14.15 -6.52 -4.45
N ALA A 142 -13.63 -5.39 -4.95
CA ALA A 142 -14.28 -4.62 -6.02
C ALA A 142 -14.24 -5.34 -7.37
N MET A 143 -13.17 -6.08 -7.65
CA MET A 143 -13.02 -6.88 -8.86
C MET A 143 -13.70 -8.26 -8.78
N GLY A 144 -14.23 -8.65 -7.62
CA GLY A 144 -14.81 -9.98 -7.42
C GLY A 144 -13.78 -11.13 -7.48
N LEU A 145 -12.50 -10.85 -7.19
CA LEU A 145 -11.41 -11.82 -7.24
C LEU A 145 -11.07 -12.46 -5.87
N CYS A 146 -11.75 -12.07 -4.79
CA CYS A 146 -11.54 -12.71 -3.49
C CYS A 146 -11.96 -14.18 -3.52
N GLN A 147 -11.10 -15.06 -2.99
CA GLN A 147 -11.53 -16.42 -2.65
C GLN A 147 -12.62 -16.35 -1.58
N GLN A 148 -13.71 -17.09 -1.74
CA GLN A 148 -14.82 -17.04 -0.79
C GLN A 148 -14.75 -18.24 0.15
N GLU A 149 -14.78 -17.98 1.46
CA GLU A 149 -14.84 -19.00 2.48
C GLU A 149 -16.03 -18.73 3.41
N GLN A 150 -16.89 -19.75 3.57
CA GLN A 150 -18.00 -19.72 4.51
C GLN A 150 -17.60 -20.49 5.76
N VAL A 151 -17.65 -19.81 6.91
CA VAL A 151 -17.32 -20.41 8.20
C VAL A 151 -18.49 -20.30 9.16
N SER A 152 -18.52 -21.18 10.16
CA SER A 152 -19.48 -21.07 11.25
C SER A 152 -19.26 -19.79 12.06
N ASP A 153 -20.30 -19.33 12.76
CA ASP A 153 -20.18 -18.16 13.65
C ASP A 153 -19.19 -18.37 14.80
N GLN A 154 -18.96 -19.64 15.19
CA GLN A 154 -17.95 -20.01 16.17
C GLN A 154 -16.54 -19.81 15.61
N GLN A 155 -16.25 -20.37 14.43
CA GLN A 155 -14.96 -20.17 13.73
C GLN A 155 -14.70 -18.69 13.43
N MET A 156 -15.72 -17.95 12.96
CA MET A 156 -15.63 -16.50 12.78
C MET A 156 -15.21 -15.81 14.08
N THR A 157 -15.72 -16.23 15.23
CA THR A 157 -15.34 -15.68 16.53
C THR A 157 -13.87 -15.99 16.86
N HIS A 158 -13.36 -17.17 16.53
CA HIS A 158 -11.93 -17.52 16.68
C HIS A 158 -11.03 -16.64 15.80
N ILE A 159 -11.40 -16.46 14.53
CA ILE A 159 -10.69 -15.59 13.58
C ILE A 159 -10.65 -14.14 14.08
N LEU A 160 -11.79 -13.63 14.55
CA LEU A 160 -11.90 -12.26 15.09
C LEU A 160 -11.12 -12.09 16.39
N ALA A 161 -11.04 -13.13 17.23
CA ALA A 161 -10.23 -13.13 18.45
C ALA A 161 -8.72 -13.27 18.18
N GLY A 162 -8.31 -13.50 16.93
CA GLY A 162 -6.91 -13.71 16.55
C GLY A 162 -6.32 -15.03 17.05
N LYS A 163 -7.16 -16.03 17.36
CA LYS A 163 -6.68 -17.35 17.72
C LYS A 163 -6.28 -18.09 16.44
N PRO A 164 -5.02 -18.54 16.29
CA PRO A 164 -4.68 -19.45 15.20
C PRO A 164 -5.49 -20.74 15.39
N GLU A 165 -6.16 -21.20 14.35
CA GLU A 165 -6.77 -22.53 14.29
C GLU A 165 -5.67 -23.54 14.66
N ALA A 166 -5.83 -24.24 15.77
CA ALA A 166 -4.92 -25.29 16.18
C ALA A 166 -5.03 -26.43 15.16
N SER A 167 -4.13 -26.45 14.18
CA SER A 167 -3.95 -27.59 13.30
C SER A 167 -3.54 -28.78 14.16
N THR A 168 -4.49 -29.69 14.37
CA THR A 168 -4.26 -31.01 14.97
C THR A 168 -3.82 -31.97 13.88
#